data_AF-A0A963PME3-F1
#
_entry.id   AF-A0A963PME3-F1
#
_cell.length_a   1.000
_cell.length_b   1.000
_cell.length_c   1.000
_cell.angle_alpha   90.00
_cell.angle_beta   90.00
_cell.angle_gamma   90.00
#
_symmetry.space_group_name_H-M   'P 1'
#
loop_
_entity.id
_entity.type
_entity.pdbx_description
1 polymer ?
#
loop_
_entity_poly.entity_id
_entity_poly.type
_entity_poly.pdbx_seq_one_letter_code
_entity_poly.pdbx_strand_id
1 'polypeptide(L)' 'PIEPNVQHIVIEGKNTRVEELRVRGQTQSVTVQNKGAPSYEIVIGDGSRDLSNGGGAQKGAAGQRVWRVLSF' A
#
# COMPACT_ATOMS: atom_id res chain seq x y z
N PRO A 1 21.25 15.97 -7.12
CA PRO A 1 20.49 15.32 -6.03
C PRO A 1 20.35 13.82 -6.31
N ILE A 2 20.60 12.95 -5.34
CA ILE A 2 20.27 11.52 -5.49
C ILE A 2 18.75 11.37 -5.41
N GLU A 3 18.10 11.10 -6.53
CA GLU A 3 16.67 10.82 -6.52
C GLU A 3 16.40 9.52 -5.75
N PRO A 4 15.39 9.48 -4.87
CA PRO A 4 15.05 8.26 -4.17
C PRO A 4 14.65 7.18 -5.18
N ASN A 5 15.09 5.94 -4.99
CA ASN A 5 14.65 4.82 -5.83
C ASN A 5 13.15 4.57 -5.56
N VAL A 6 12.29 5.01 -6.48
CA VAL A 6 10.84 4.83 -6.43
C VAL A 6 10.44 3.70 -7.37
N GLN A 7 9.60 2.79 -6.90
CA GLN A 7 9.05 1.69 -7.69
C GLN A 7 7.53 1.70 -7.60
N HIS A 8 6.88 1.50 -8.74
CA HIS A 8 5.44 1.33 -8.85
C HIS A 8 5.14 -0.08 -9.32
N ILE A 9 4.47 -0.87 -8.48
CA ILE A 9 4.08 -2.24 -8.79
C ILE A 9 2.58 -2.24 -9.06
N VAL A 10 2.17 -2.81 -10.19
CA VAL A 10 0.75 -2.92 -10.55
C VAL A 10 0.40 -4.40 -10.68
N ILE A 11 -0.68 -4.80 -10.02
CA ILE A 11 -1.23 -6.15 -10.07
C ILE A 11 -2.65 -6.05 -10.60
N GLU A 12 -2.87 -6.58 -11.80
CA GLU A 12 -4.17 -6.64 -12.44
C GLU A 12 -4.84 -7.99 -12.15
N GLY A 13 -6.03 -7.92 -11.56
CA GLY A 13 -6.94 -9.05 -11.38
C GLY A 13 -8.20 -8.91 -12.24
N LYS A 14 -9.09 -9.91 -12.16
CA LYS A 14 -10.30 -9.94 -13.00
C LYS A 14 -11.23 -8.72 -12.81
N ASN A 15 -11.36 -8.22 -11.59
CA ASN A 15 -12.21 -7.08 -11.22
C ASN A 15 -11.53 -6.15 -10.21
N THR A 16 -10.22 -6.28 -10.05
CA THR A 16 -9.46 -5.63 -8.99
C THR A 16 -8.12 -5.21 -9.57
N ARG A 17 -7.67 -4.01 -9.24
CA ARG A 17 -6.35 -3.50 -9.56
C ARG A 17 -5.70 -3.02 -8.28
N VAL A 18 -4.48 -3.50 -8.04
CA VAL A 18 -3.69 -3.12 -6.86
C VAL A 18 -2.44 -2.40 -7.34
N GLU A 19 -2.21 -1.21 -6.80
CA GLU A 19 -1.02 -0.41 -7.06
C GLU A 19 -0.23 -0.27 -5.76
N GLU A 20 1.05 -0.62 -5.78
CA GLU A 20 1.94 -0.51 -4.64
C GLU A 20 3.09 0.45 -4.97
N LEU A 21 3.27 1.44 -4.10
CA LEU A 21 4.38 2.38 -4.16
C LEU A 21 5.48 1.92 -3.20
N ARG A 22 6.67 1.67 -3.71
CA ARG A 22 7.87 1.45 -2.89
C ARG A 22 8.86 2.58 -3.05
N VAL A 23 9.50 2.97 -1.95
CA VAL A 23 10.59 3.93 -1.93
C VAL A 23 11.76 3.31 -1.19
N ARG A 24 12.94 3.26 -1.81
CA ARG A 24 14.14 2.60 -1.25
C ARG A 24 13.90 1.14 -0.85
N GLY A 25 13.06 0.44 -1.61
CA GLY A 25 12.69 -0.96 -1.36
C GLY A 25 11.66 -1.19 -0.25
N GLN A 26 11.16 -0.13 0.41
CA GLN A 26 10.12 -0.20 1.43
C GLN A 26 8.76 0.21 0.85
N THR A 27 7.71 -0.53 1.15
CA THR A 27 6.33 -0.20 0.75
C THR A 27 5.84 1.01 1.52
N GLN A 28 5.45 2.06 0.79
CA GLN A 28 4.93 3.30 1.36
C GLN A 28 3.40 3.36 1.28
N SER A 29 2.81 2.90 0.19
CA SER A 29 1.36 2.85 0.05
C SER A 29 0.89 1.74 -0.87
N VAL A 30 -0.35 1.31 -0.66
CA VAL A 30 -1.06 0.36 -1.52
C VAL A 30 -2.44 0.93 -1.83
N THR A 31 -2.73 1.17 -3.10
CA THR A 31 -4.06 1.55 -3.57
C THR A 31 -4.76 0.32 -4.14
N VAL A 32 -5.99 0.08 -3.70
CA VAL A 32 -6.82 -1.01 -4.17
C VAL A 32 -8.05 -0.43 -4.85
N GLN A 33 -8.20 -0.76 -6.13
CA GLN A 33 -9.35 -0.39 -6.95
C GLN A 33 -10.15 -1.65 -7.23
N ASN A 34 -11.44 -1.64 -6.91
CA ASN A 34 -12.34 -2.76 -7.19
C ASN A 34 -13.45 -2.28 -8.12
N LYS A 35 -13.82 -3.11 -9.09
CA LYS A 35 -14.96 -2.84 -9.95
C LYS A 35 -16.27 -2.97 -9.15
N GLY A 36 -16.97 -1.86 -8.97
CA GLY A 36 -18.25 -1.82 -8.24
C GLY A 36 -18.14 -1.61 -6.73
N ALA A 37 -16.94 -1.32 -6.20
CA ALA A 37 -16.75 -0.89 -4.82
C ALA A 37 -15.81 0.33 -4.75
N PRO A 38 -15.91 1.18 -3.71
CA PRO A 38 -15.01 2.31 -3.56
C PRO A 38 -13.55 1.88 -3.51
N SER A 39 -12.69 2.65 -4.15
CA SER A 39 -11.25 2.47 -4.06
C SER A 39 -10.76 2.94 -2.69
N TYR A 40 -9.69 2.31 -2.18
CA TYR A 40 -9.10 2.71 -0.91
C TYR A 40 -7.58 2.62 -0.95
N GLU A 41 -6.95 3.36 -0.07
CA GLU A 41 -5.50 3.40 0.08
C GLU A 41 -5.11 2.94 1.48
N ILE A 42 -4.05 2.13 1.53
CA ILE A 42 -3.37 1.73 2.75
C ILE A 42 -2.06 2.51 2.75
N VAL A 43 -1.92 3.46 3.68
CA VAL A 43 -0.67 4.19 3.90
C VAL A 43 0.12 3.46 4.97
N ILE A 44 1.36 3.10 4.66
CA ILE A 44 2.30 2.56 5.64
C ILE A 44 3.05 3.75 6.23
N GLY A 45 2.84 3.99 7.53
CA GLY A 45 3.48 5.11 8.23
C GLY A 45 5.00 5.00 8.21
N ASP A 46 5.66 6.15 8.32
CA ASP A 46 7.12 6.27 8.41
C ASP A 46 7.71 5.28 9.42
N GLY A 47 8.55 4.38 8.92
CA GLY A 47 9.72 3.67 9.48
C GLY A 47 9.85 3.26 10.96
N SER A 48 9.01 3.69 11.89
CA SER A 48 9.16 3.44 13.33
C SER A 48 8.28 2.29 13.85
N ARG A 49 7.32 1.81 13.06
CA ARG A 49 6.64 0.53 13.31
C ARG A 49 7.19 -0.51 12.35
N ASP A 50 8.26 -1.14 12.78
CA ASP A 50 8.78 -2.37 12.18
C ASP A 50 7.63 -3.38 11.97
N LEU A 51 7.21 -3.53 10.71
CA LEU A 51 6.35 -4.63 10.25
C LEU A 51 7.18 -5.71 9.52
N SER A 52 8.51 -5.57 9.55
CA SER A 52 9.43 -6.37 8.73
C SER A 52 10.08 -7.51 9.49
N ASN A 53 9.76 -7.72 10.77
CA ASN A 53 10.31 -8.85 11.51
C ASN A 53 9.38 -10.07 11.49
N GLY A 54 9.72 -11.03 10.62
CA GLY A 54 9.43 -12.44 10.85
C GLY A 54 8.41 -13.05 9.90
N GLY A 55 8.88 -14.03 9.12
CA GLY A 55 7.99 -14.99 8.46
C GLY A 55 7.00 -15.57 9.47
N GLY A 56 5.71 -15.51 9.15
CA GLY A 56 4.65 -16.09 9.99
C GLY A 56 3.47 -15.17 10.32
N ALA A 57 3.46 -13.90 9.92
CA ALA A 57 2.31 -13.01 10.18
C ALA A 57 1.24 -13.08 9.06
N GLN A 58 0.73 -14.28 8.76
CA GLN A 58 -0.70 -14.35 8.41
C GLN A 58 -1.45 -13.86 9.66
N LYS A 59 -2.40 -12.93 9.47
CA LYS A 59 -3.35 -12.45 10.51
C LYS A 59 -2.80 -11.32 11.43
N GLY A 60 -2.68 -10.09 10.92
CA GLY A 60 -2.34 -8.95 11.78
C GLY A 60 -2.43 -7.54 11.21
N ALA A 61 -2.25 -7.32 9.90
CA ALA A 61 -2.36 -5.97 9.30
C ALA A 61 -3.81 -5.56 8.98
N ALA A 62 -4.78 -5.99 9.81
CA ALA A 62 -6.11 -5.40 9.82
C ALA A 62 -6.07 -4.23 10.80
N GLY A 63 -5.92 -2.98 10.34
CA GLY A 63 -5.82 -1.89 11.33
C GLY A 63 -5.95 -0.44 10.91
N GLN A 64 -5.67 -0.04 9.67
CA GLN A 64 -5.94 1.36 9.30
C GLN A 64 -6.41 1.46 7.85
N ARG A 65 -7.69 1.14 7.65
CA ARG A 65 -8.42 1.44 6.42
C ARG A 65 -8.84 2.91 6.48
N VAL A 66 -8.06 3.79 5.84
CA VAL A 66 -8.43 5.19 5.71
C VAL A 66 -9.34 5.35 4.49
N TRP A 67 -10.52 5.92 4.70
CA TRP A 67 -11.41 6.35 3.62
C TRP A 67 -11.01 7.77 3.22
N ARG A 68 -10.24 7.94 2.14
CA ARG A 68 -10.06 9.26 1.54
C ARG A 68 -11.36 9.64 0.81
N VAL A 69 -12.20 10.47 1.43
CA VAL A 69 -13.46 10.98 0.85
C VAL A 69 -13.21 12.24 -0.01
N LEU A 70 -12.06 12.90 0.12
CA LEU A 70 -11.61 14.00 -0.73
C LEU A 70 -10.08 13.96 -0.90
N SER A 71 -9.63 14.12 -2.14
CA SER A 71 -8.22 14.31 -2.52
C SER A 71 -8.19 15.48 -3.51
N PHE A 72 -7.38 16.51 -3.24
CA PHE A 72 -7.20 17.71 -4.07
C PHE A 72 -5.76 17.83 -4.53
#